data_AF-A0A7S4MRV1-F1
#
_entry.id   AF-A0A7S4MRV1-F1
#
_cell.length_a   1.000
_cell.length_b   1.000
_cell.length_c   1.000
_cell.angle_alpha   90.00
_cell.angle_beta   90.00
_cell.angle_gamma   90.00
#
_symmetry.space_group_name_H-M   'P 1'
#
loop_
_entity.id
_entity.type
_entity.pdbx_description
1 polymer ?
#
loop_
_entity_poly.entity_id
_entity_poly.type
_entity_poly.pdbx_seq_one_letter_code
_entity_poly.pdbx_strand_id
1 'polypeptide(L)'
;EGDVINIAGEDLLSSSRPFGAWPSLRLEVLPNRDSLAYADKYGIQSASSIFRGTLRYGGFSDVLHVFKNMGLLDDVVAGDGGGDAGGALSWSDALRTLQRR
;
A
#
# COMPACT_ATOMS: atom_id res chain seq x y z
N GLU A 1 -6.76 -20.07 -10.54
CA GLU A 1 -8.18 -20.33 -10.20
C GLU A 1 -8.20 -21.44 -9.16
N GLY A 2 -9.09 -21.39 -8.16
CA GLY A 2 -9.16 -22.39 -7.09
C GLY A 2 -8.04 -22.31 -6.06
N ASP A 3 -6.90 -21.71 -6.39
CA ASP A 3 -5.78 -21.53 -5.48
C ASP A 3 -5.97 -20.31 -4.55
N VAL A 4 -5.52 -20.47 -3.30
CA VAL A 4 -5.39 -19.35 -2.36
C VAL A 4 -4.17 -18.51 -2.76
N ILE A 5 -4.41 -17.26 -3.14
CA ILE A 5 -3.36 -16.30 -3.43
C ILE A 5 -3.08 -15.48 -2.17
N ASN A 6 -1.87 -15.60 -1.63
CA ASN A 6 -1.40 -14.77 -0.54
C ASN A 6 -0.35 -13.78 -1.05
N ILE A 7 -0.48 -12.51 -0.68
CA ILE A 7 0.47 -11.45 -1.03
C ILE A 7 1.01 -10.89 0.28
N ALA A 8 2.34 -10.92 0.43
CA ALA A 8 2.99 -10.36 1.60
C ALA A 8 2.71 -8.86 1.69
N GLY A 9 2.57 -8.33 2.91
CA GLY A 9 2.28 -6.91 3.10
C GLY A 9 3.34 -6.00 2.48
N GLU A 10 4.59 -6.47 2.43
CA GLU A 10 5.70 -5.76 1.81
C GLU A 10 5.55 -5.60 0.29
N ASP A 11 4.89 -6.55 -0.36
CA ASP A 11 4.65 -6.59 -1.80
C ASP A 11 3.28 -6.02 -2.20
N LEU A 12 2.46 -5.58 -1.24
CA LEU A 12 1.08 -5.15 -1.53
C LEU A 12 1.04 -4.05 -2.60
N LEU A 13 1.90 -3.03 -2.48
CA LEU A 13 1.92 -1.90 -3.42
C LEU A 13 2.46 -2.30 -4.80
N SER A 14 3.50 -3.15 -4.85
CA SER A 14 4.04 -3.67 -6.11
C SER A 14 3.13 -4.71 -6.77
N SER A 15 2.18 -5.29 -6.03
CA SER A 15 1.21 -6.25 -6.55
C SER A 15 0.04 -5.61 -7.31
N SER A 16 -0.08 -4.28 -7.29
CA SER A 16 -1.17 -3.57 -7.97
C SER A 16 -1.24 -3.92 -9.45
N ARG A 17 -2.46 -3.98 -10.00
CA ARG A 17 -2.71 -4.31 -11.40
C ARG A 17 -3.58 -3.25 -12.08
N PRO A 18 -3.38 -2.96 -13.38
CA PRO A 18 -4.32 -2.13 -14.14
C PRO A 18 -5.75 -2.69 -14.06
N PHE A 19 -6.73 -1.80 -13.89
CA PHE A 19 -8.15 -2.15 -13.84
C PHE A 19 -8.93 -1.44 -14.94
N GLY A 20 -9.14 -2.12 -16.06
CA GLY A 20 -9.69 -1.56 -17.30
C GLY A 20 -11.21 -1.66 -17.45
N ALA A 21 -12.00 -1.52 -16.38
CA ALA A 21 -13.46 -1.59 -16.49
C ALA A 21 -14.09 -0.39 -17.22
N TRP A 22 -13.44 0.77 -17.18
CA TRP A 22 -13.89 2.00 -17.86
C TRP A 22 -12.77 2.60 -18.71
N PRO A 23 -12.96 2.72 -20.04
CA PRO A 23 -11.92 3.26 -20.94
C PRO A 23 -11.49 4.69 -20.63
N SER A 24 -12.38 5.49 -20.03
CA SER A 24 -12.13 6.88 -19.67
C SER A 24 -11.36 7.05 -18.35
N LEU A 25 -11.21 5.99 -17.56
CA LEU A 25 -10.57 6.04 -16.24
C LEU A 25 -9.31 5.17 -16.24
N ARG A 26 -8.17 5.79 -15.89
CA ARG A 26 -6.93 5.05 -15.65
C ARG A 26 -6.91 4.56 -14.20
N LEU A 27 -7.42 3.35 -13.96
CA LEU A 27 -7.48 2.76 -12.63
C LEU A 27 -6.49 1.61 -12.44
N GLU A 28 -6.14 1.39 -11.18
CA GLU A 28 -5.42 0.22 -10.67
C GLU A 28 -6.18 -0.40 -9.50
N VAL A 29 -5.96 -1.69 -9.25
CA VAL A 29 -6.58 -2.43 -8.15
C VAL A 29 -5.54 -3.06 -7.23
N LEU A 30 -5.79 -2.95 -5.92
CA LEU A 30 -5.03 -3.61 -4.86
C LEU A 30 -5.93 -4.63 -4.16
N PRO A 31 -5.45 -5.84 -3.85
CA PRO A 31 -6.20 -6.80 -3.04
C PRO A 31 -6.41 -6.28 -1.61
N ASN A 32 -7.55 -6.60 -1.00
CA ASN A 32 -7.89 -6.18 0.35
C ASN A 32 -7.78 -7.35 1.33
N ARG A 33 -6.77 -7.30 2.23
CA ARG A 33 -6.61 -8.23 3.38
C ARG A 33 -7.04 -9.66 3.01
N ASP A 34 -7.95 -10.24 3.77
CA ASP A 34 -8.56 -11.53 3.49
C ASP A 34 -9.89 -11.37 2.73
N SER A 35 -9.96 -11.98 1.54
CA SER A 35 -11.18 -12.08 0.73
C SER A 35 -11.93 -13.39 0.96
N LEU A 36 -11.28 -14.44 1.48
CA LEU A 36 -11.87 -15.77 1.61
C LEU A 36 -12.91 -15.83 2.73
N ALA A 37 -12.79 -15.00 3.77
CA ALA A 37 -13.81 -14.83 4.80
C ALA A 37 -15.22 -14.47 4.24
N TYR A 38 -15.30 -13.98 3.01
CA TYR A 38 -16.58 -13.67 2.37
C TYR A 38 -17.32 -14.91 1.83
N ALA A 39 -16.66 -16.05 1.70
CA ALA A 39 -17.30 -17.32 1.32
C ALA A 39 -18.45 -17.65 2.28
N ASP A 40 -18.13 -17.73 3.58
CA ASP A 40 -19.12 -18.04 4.61
C ASP A 40 -20.06 -16.87 4.87
N LYS A 41 -19.53 -15.64 4.89
CA LYS A 41 -20.32 -14.43 5.16
C LYS A 41 -21.48 -14.26 4.18
N TYR A 42 -21.30 -14.66 2.92
CA TYR A 42 -22.30 -14.52 1.87
C TYR A 42 -22.93 -15.85 1.45
N GLY A 43 -22.57 -16.97 2.06
CA GLY A 43 -23.08 -18.29 1.68
C GLY A 43 -22.71 -18.72 0.26
N ILE A 44 -21.50 -18.36 -0.20
CA ILE A 44 -20.98 -18.61 -1.55
C ILE A 44 -19.78 -19.54 -1.56
N GLN A 45 -19.76 -20.56 -0.69
CA GLN A 45 -18.64 -21.51 -0.57
C GLN A 45 -18.37 -22.30 -1.86
N SER A 46 -19.34 -22.38 -2.77
CA SER A 46 -19.17 -23.00 -4.08
C SER A 46 -18.47 -22.11 -5.11
N ALA A 47 -18.18 -20.84 -4.79
CA ALA A 47 -17.49 -19.93 -5.69
C ALA A 47 -16.04 -20.38 -5.91
N SER A 48 -15.64 -20.54 -7.17
CA SER A 48 -14.27 -20.92 -7.56
C SER A 48 -13.25 -19.77 -7.40
N SER A 49 -13.72 -18.54 -7.20
CA SER A 49 -12.91 -17.33 -7.03
C SER A 49 -13.66 -16.29 -6.19
N ILE A 50 -12.98 -15.75 -5.19
CA ILE A 50 -13.48 -14.67 -4.34
C ILE A 50 -12.39 -13.63 -4.21
N PHE A 51 -12.69 -12.40 -4.62
CA PHE A 51 -11.73 -11.30 -4.62
C PHE A 51 -12.42 -10.03 -4.15
N ARG A 52 -11.78 -9.32 -3.21
CA ARG A 52 -12.12 -7.96 -2.83
C ARG A 52 -10.89 -7.09 -3.01
N GLY A 53 -11.05 -5.96 -3.67
CA GLY A 53 -9.96 -5.01 -3.87
C GLY A 53 -10.37 -3.56 -3.65
N THR A 54 -9.38 -2.68 -3.64
CA THR A 54 -9.53 -1.23 -3.61
C THR A 54 -9.04 -0.64 -4.92
N LEU A 55 -9.81 0.27 -5.51
CA LEU A 55 -9.45 0.98 -6.72
C LEU A 55 -8.72 2.29 -6.40
N ARG A 56 -7.69 2.60 -7.18
CA ARG A 56 -6.95 3.86 -7.16
C ARG A 56 -6.71 4.34 -8.59
N TYR A 57 -6.36 5.62 -8.76
CA TYR A 57 -5.89 6.10 -10.04
C TYR A 57 -4.48 5.56 -10.32
N GLY A 58 -4.20 5.27 -11.59
CA GLY A 58 -2.93 4.69 -12.00
C GLY A 58 -1.73 5.51 -11.57
N GLY A 59 -0.75 4.84 -10.97
CA GLY A 59 0.50 5.43 -10.45
C GLY A 59 0.47 5.72 -8.95
N PHE A 60 -0.68 5.55 -8.28
CA PHE A 60 -0.78 5.72 -6.84
C PHE A 60 0.12 4.72 -6.08
N SER A 61 0.05 3.44 -6.45
CA SER A 61 0.81 2.38 -5.77
C SER A 61 2.31 2.52 -6.00
N ASP A 62 2.73 2.97 -7.18
CA ASP A 62 4.14 3.22 -7.50
C ASP A 62 4.71 4.32 -6.60
N VAL A 63 4.01 5.45 -6.46
CA VAL A 63 4.43 6.57 -5.60
C VAL A 63 4.50 6.14 -4.14
N LEU A 64 3.49 5.44 -3.64
CA LEU A 64 3.49 4.93 -2.27
C LEU A 64 4.58 3.89 -2.04
N HIS A 65 4.91 3.07 -3.04
CA HIS A 65 5.98 2.09 -2.94
C HIS A 65 7.34 2.78 -2.80
N VAL A 66 7.57 3.87 -3.53
CA VAL A 66 8.76 4.72 -3.35
C VAL A 66 8.79 5.31 -1.94
N PHE A 67 7.69 5.87 -1.44
CA PHE A 67 7.63 6.42 -0.08
C PHE A 67 7.91 5.36 0.99
N LYS A 68 7.36 4.16 0.83
CA LYS A 68 7.66 3.01 1.70
C LYS A 68 9.15 2.70 1.68
N ASN A 69 9.76 2.59 0.50
CA ASN A 69 11.18 2.23 0.36
C ASN A 69 12.11 3.33 0.88
N MET A 70 11.65 4.59 0.93
CA MET A 70 12.36 5.69 1.57
C MET A 70 12.22 5.71 3.11
N GLY A 71 11.43 4.81 3.70
CA GLY A 71 11.12 4.85 5.14
C GLY A 71 10.20 6.01 5.55
N LEU A 72 9.54 6.66 4.58
CA LEU A 72 8.62 7.79 4.87
C LEU A 72 7.34 7.32 5.56
N LEU A 73 6.99 6.03 5.42
CA LEU A 73 5.80 5.43 6.01
C LEU A 73 6.10 4.67 7.31
N ASP A 74 7.33 4.71 7.79
CA ASP A 74 7.71 4.03 9.01
C ASP A 74 7.12 4.77 10.22
N ASP A 75 6.55 4.03 11.16
CA ASP A 75 6.03 4.56 12.43
C ASP A 75 7.18 4.74 13.44
N VAL A 76 8.20 5.48 13.02
CA VAL A 76 9.31 5.87 13.87
C VAL A 76 8.99 7.25 14.39
N VAL A 77 8.76 7.37 15.71
CA VAL A 77 8.81 8.66 16.38
C VAL A 77 10.18 9.24 16.05
N ALA A 78 10.21 10.35 15.31
CA ALA A 78 11.44 11.10 15.10
C ALA A 78 11.98 11.45 16.49
N GLY A 79 12.92 10.64 16.99
CA GLY A 79 13.47 10.77 18.33
C GLY A 79 13.93 12.21 18.50
N ASP A 80 13.27 12.91 19.43
CA ASP A 80 13.79 13.74 20.53
C ASP A 80 15.16 14.43 20.37
N GLY A 81 15.64 14.62 19.14
CA GLY A 81 17.02 14.88 18.76
C GLY A 81 17.73 15.68 19.84
N GLY A 82 18.43 14.95 20.73
CA GLY A 82 19.28 15.53 21.75
C GLY A 82 20.30 16.41 21.05
N GLY A 83 19.99 17.70 21.00
CA GLY A 83 20.57 18.64 20.05
C GLY A 83 19.88 19.98 20.22
N ASP A 84 20.31 20.68 21.25
CA ASP A 84 19.98 22.04 21.65
C ASP A 84 19.90 23.01 20.45
N ALA A 85 18.69 23.26 19.92
CA ALA A 85 18.26 24.47 19.21
C ALA A 85 16.77 24.34 18.83
N GLY A 86 15.88 25.05 19.53
CA GLY A 86 14.42 25.00 19.38
C GLY A 86 13.83 25.55 18.08
N GLY A 87 14.21 24.99 16.92
CA GLY A 87 13.61 25.28 15.61
C GLY A 87 12.91 24.06 15.02
N ALA A 88 11.73 24.25 14.44
CA ALA A 88 11.04 23.20 13.69
C ALA A 88 11.91 22.72 12.51
N LEU A 89 12.03 21.41 12.33
CA LEU A 89 12.71 20.80 11.17
C LEU A 89 12.00 21.19 9.87
N SER A 90 12.77 21.55 8.84
CA SER A 90 12.22 21.72 7.50
C SER A 90 11.94 20.36 6.83
N TRP A 91 11.01 20.32 5.88
CA TRP A 91 10.76 19.11 5.07
C TRP A 91 11.99 18.65 4.30
N SER A 92 12.84 19.57 3.84
CA SER A 92 14.08 19.19 3.15
C SER A 92 15.06 18.49 4.07
N ASP A 93 15.17 18.93 5.33
CA ASP A 93 16.05 18.29 6.30
C ASP A 93 15.50 16.92 6.69
N ALA A 94 14.20 16.81 6.92
CA ALA A 94 13.52 15.54 7.20
C ALA A 94 13.68 14.52 6.05
N LEU A 95 13.56 14.93 4.78
CA LEU A 95 13.78 14.02 3.65
C LEU A 95 15.25 13.60 3.52
N ARG A 96 16.20 14.50 3.84
CA ARG A 96 17.64 14.17 3.83
C ARG A 96 18.04 13.17 4.91
N THR A 97 17.34 13.13 6.05
CA THR A 97 17.62 12.13 7.09
C THR A 97 17.17 10.74 6.65
N LEU A 98 16.05 10.64 5.94
CA LEU A 98 15.54 9.38 5.38
C LEU A 98 16.47 8.81 4.29
N GLN A 99 17.06 9.64 3.44
CA GLN A 99 17.98 9.22 2.38
C GLN A 99 19.34 8.67 2.87
N ARG A 100 19.67 8.85 4.16
CA ARG A 100 20.94 8.42 4.75
C ARG A 100 20.85 7.08 5.49
N ARG A 101 19.66 6.50 5.56
CA ARG A 101 19.39 5.17 6.14
C ARG A 101 19.53 4.12 5.06
#